data_AF-A0A3D3CPV7-F1
#
_entry.id   AF-A0A3D3CPV7-F1
#
_cell.length_a   1.000
_cell.length_b   1.000
_cell.length_c   1.000
_cell.angle_alpha   90.00
_cell.angle_beta   90.00
_cell.angle_gamma   90.00
#
_symmetry.space_group_name_H-M   'P 1'
#
loop_
_entity.id
_entity.type
_entity.pdbx_description
1 polymer ?
#
loop_
_entity_poly.entity_id
_entity_poly.type
_entity_poly.pdbx_seq_one_letter_code
_entity_poly.pdbx_strand_id
1 'polypeptide(L)'
;MSNIIKPFSTTGIGSLPHKDPREACELILRTFDIPFWPQLPAVSFKESMTVQYSEGMPYLRIDENEQTVWVMRDGSDELERFYESYSDNAKIAVSEDYAAGLHAFLKMIKGRRFDAIKGHITGPVTFTLGLKDHYGRLVYFDEELREISSMLLRAKARWQVDILKQHSENVIIFIDEPILSAIGSSSYLGVDGEEVLRLLKDTAVAIEDAGGIPGIHCCGRADWPLVIKSGVRILNFDAFEYFDTIAIYNEELKDFLQGGGYLAWGIVPTSDAIRGVDDGRLISLMRDHVDKLCRHVPSETVRSRIIITPSCGTGSRSIEETIKVFQLIMRLKEAMS
;
A
#
# COMPACT_ATOMS: atom_id res chain seq x y z
N MET A 1 -23.08 -11.02 3.06
CA MET A 1 -22.60 -9.62 3.10
C MET A 1 -22.53 -9.12 1.67
N SER A 2 -23.07 -7.94 1.36
CA SER A 2 -22.99 -7.35 0.01
C SER A 2 -21.53 -7.13 -0.41
N ASN A 3 -21.25 -7.25 -1.70
CA ASN A 3 -19.93 -6.91 -2.25
C ASN A 3 -19.77 -5.38 -2.22
N ILE A 4 -18.80 -4.89 -1.44
CA ILE A 4 -18.48 -3.47 -1.32
C ILE A 4 -17.72 -2.98 -2.55
N ILE A 5 -16.83 -3.83 -3.08
CA ILE A 5 -16.06 -3.58 -4.30
C ILE A 5 -16.60 -4.47 -5.41
N LYS A 6 -16.83 -3.88 -6.59
CA LYS A 6 -17.28 -4.61 -7.78
C LYS A 6 -16.21 -5.63 -8.22
N PRO A 7 -16.57 -6.88 -8.53
CA PRO A 7 -15.63 -7.87 -9.04
C PRO A 7 -14.83 -7.36 -10.25
N PHE A 8 -13.55 -7.69 -10.30
CA PHE A 8 -12.61 -7.29 -11.36
C PHE A 8 -12.41 -5.78 -11.48
N SER A 9 -12.73 -4.99 -10.45
CA SER A 9 -12.35 -3.57 -10.39
C SER A 9 -10.84 -3.41 -10.48
N THR A 10 -10.38 -2.36 -11.13
CA THR A 10 -8.94 -2.07 -11.29
C THR A 10 -8.47 -0.97 -10.34
N THR A 11 -7.25 -1.11 -9.81
CA THR A 11 -6.53 -0.04 -9.11
C THR A 11 -5.01 -0.18 -9.30
N GLY A 12 -4.24 0.78 -8.78
CA GLY A 12 -2.77 0.75 -8.79
C GLY A 12 -2.17 0.83 -7.38
N ILE A 13 -0.85 0.68 -7.31
CA ILE A 13 -0.13 0.59 -6.03
C ILE A 13 0.18 1.96 -5.43
N GLY A 14 0.54 2.97 -6.23
CA GLY A 14 0.77 4.33 -5.71
C GLY A 14 1.82 5.06 -6.51
N SER A 15 3.06 4.56 -6.52
CA SER A 15 4.18 5.26 -7.15
C SER A 15 4.12 5.27 -8.68
N LEU A 16 4.34 6.46 -9.27
CA LEU A 16 4.45 6.68 -10.71
C LEU A 16 5.71 7.49 -11.06
N PRO A 17 6.25 7.36 -12.28
CA PRO A 17 7.51 8.01 -12.65
C PRO A 17 7.33 9.44 -13.16
N HIS A 18 6.14 10.02 -12.98
CA HIS A 18 5.80 11.35 -13.49
C HIS A 18 6.50 12.44 -12.68
N LYS A 19 6.83 13.55 -13.34
CA LYS A 19 7.33 14.77 -12.70
C LYS A 19 6.25 15.86 -12.57
N ASP A 20 5.20 15.79 -13.39
CA ASP A 20 4.02 16.65 -13.23
C ASP A 20 2.91 15.88 -12.50
N PRO A 21 2.51 16.33 -11.28
CA PRO A 21 1.41 15.73 -10.54
C PRO A 21 0.08 15.67 -11.30
N ARG A 22 -0.21 16.65 -12.15
CA ARG A 22 -1.47 16.71 -12.90
C ARG A 22 -1.53 15.62 -13.97
N GLU A 23 -0.46 15.44 -14.75
CA GLU A 23 -0.39 14.39 -15.76
C GLU A 23 -0.57 13.00 -15.14
N ALA A 24 0.07 12.75 -14.00
CA ALA A 24 -0.09 11.51 -13.24
C ALA A 24 -1.56 11.28 -12.82
N CYS A 25 -2.20 12.31 -12.27
CA CYS A 25 -3.60 12.24 -11.85
C CYS A 25 -4.56 12.04 -13.02
N GLU A 26 -4.35 12.71 -14.16
CA GLU A 26 -5.17 12.53 -15.36
C GLU A 26 -5.11 11.10 -15.88
N LEU A 27 -3.90 10.52 -15.92
CA LEU A 27 -3.71 9.14 -16.33
C LEU A 27 -4.48 8.18 -15.42
N ILE A 28 -4.38 8.35 -14.09
CA ILE A 28 -5.08 7.49 -13.13
C ILE A 28 -6.60 7.62 -13.28
N LEU A 29 -7.11 8.85 -13.28
CA LEU A 29 -8.56 9.14 -13.30
C LEU A 29 -9.26 8.70 -14.59
N ARG A 30 -8.50 8.55 -15.69
CA ARG A 30 -9.01 8.01 -16.96
C ARG A 30 -8.93 6.48 -17.05
N THR A 31 -8.12 5.84 -16.21
CA THR A 31 -7.78 4.42 -16.35
C THR A 31 -8.54 3.55 -15.35
N PHE A 32 -8.53 3.88 -14.07
CA PHE A 32 -8.90 2.93 -13.01
C PHE A 32 -10.34 3.09 -12.52
N ASP A 33 -10.99 1.95 -12.20
CA ASP A 33 -12.31 1.96 -11.54
C ASP A 33 -12.22 2.55 -10.13
N ILE A 34 -11.15 2.18 -9.42
CA ILE A 34 -10.82 2.65 -8.08
C ILE A 34 -9.60 3.57 -8.22
N PRO A 35 -9.80 4.87 -8.48
CA PRO A 35 -8.70 5.80 -8.61
C PRO A 35 -7.92 5.89 -7.30
N PHE A 36 -6.60 6.04 -7.43
CA PHE A 36 -5.68 6.26 -6.34
C PHE A 36 -4.95 7.59 -6.53
N TRP A 37 -4.44 8.18 -5.46
CA TRP A 37 -3.56 9.33 -5.60
C TRP A 37 -2.11 8.87 -5.89
N PRO A 38 -1.33 9.55 -6.75
CA PRO A 38 0.01 9.12 -7.11
C PRO A 38 1.08 9.55 -6.09
N GLN A 39 2.02 8.67 -5.76
CA GLN A 39 3.30 9.05 -5.15
C GLN A 39 4.31 9.37 -6.24
N LEU A 40 5.05 10.48 -6.10
CA LEU A 40 5.92 10.99 -7.15
C LEU A 40 7.37 11.15 -6.64
N PRO A 41 8.10 10.04 -6.38
CA PRO A 41 9.47 10.10 -5.87
C PRO A 41 10.47 10.78 -6.84
N ALA A 42 10.09 10.95 -8.12
CA ALA A 42 10.88 11.71 -9.09
C ALA A 42 10.72 13.25 -8.98
N VAL A 43 9.74 13.72 -8.20
CA VAL A 43 9.50 15.15 -7.92
C VAL A 43 10.33 15.60 -6.73
N SER A 44 10.32 14.84 -5.63
CA SER A 44 11.05 15.17 -4.42
C SER A 44 11.47 13.91 -3.66
N PHE A 45 12.64 13.97 -3.02
CA PHE A 45 13.09 12.92 -2.09
C PHE A 45 12.11 12.75 -0.91
N LYS A 46 11.39 13.81 -0.55
CA LYS A 46 10.32 13.77 0.46
C LYS A 46 9.14 12.89 0.06
N GLU A 47 8.97 12.58 -1.23
CA GLU A 47 7.95 11.63 -1.70
C GLU A 47 8.45 10.18 -1.75
N SER A 48 9.69 9.91 -1.33
CA SER A 48 10.16 8.53 -1.14
C SER A 48 9.37 7.84 -0.03
N MET A 49 9.19 6.53 -0.15
CA MET A 49 8.29 5.72 0.68
C MET A 49 8.40 6.06 2.17
N THR A 50 9.58 5.96 2.78
CA THR A 50 9.76 6.24 4.21
C THR A 50 9.66 7.73 4.54
N VAL A 51 10.26 8.61 3.72
CA VAL A 51 10.33 10.05 4.04
C VAL A 51 8.95 10.72 3.96
N GLN A 52 8.10 10.27 3.03
CA GLN A 52 6.77 10.84 2.84
C GLN A 52 5.91 10.79 4.11
N TYR A 53 5.98 9.67 4.82
CA TYR A 53 5.17 9.46 6.03
C TYR A 53 5.92 9.77 7.31
N SER A 54 7.17 10.23 7.25
CA SER A 54 7.93 10.66 8.42
C SER A 54 7.69 12.13 8.78
N GLU A 55 7.00 12.91 7.94
CA GLU A 55 6.63 14.29 8.25
C GLU A 55 5.85 14.38 9.57
N GLY A 56 6.38 15.14 10.53
CA GLY A 56 5.84 15.28 11.88
C GLY A 56 6.40 14.30 12.91
N MET A 57 7.34 13.42 12.52
CA MET A 57 8.06 12.55 13.45
C MET A 57 9.09 13.36 14.26
N PRO A 58 9.09 13.26 15.61
CA PRO A 58 10.13 13.83 16.46
C PRO A 58 11.54 13.35 16.08
N TYR A 59 12.52 14.23 16.27
CA TYR A 59 13.95 13.99 16.08
C TYR A 59 14.37 13.64 14.66
N LEU A 60 13.45 13.73 13.69
CA LEU A 60 13.75 13.43 12.30
C LEU A 60 14.61 14.56 11.71
N ARG A 61 15.65 14.17 10.99
CA ARG A 61 16.51 15.06 10.21
C ARG A 61 16.55 14.55 8.77
N ILE A 62 16.45 15.47 7.82
CA ILE A 62 16.45 15.18 6.39
C ILE A 62 17.52 16.05 5.74
N ASP A 63 18.41 15.44 4.96
CA ASP A 63 19.26 16.13 4.01
C ASP A 63 18.76 15.82 2.60
N GLU A 64 18.15 16.80 1.95
CA GLU A 64 17.59 16.65 0.59
C GLU A 64 18.67 16.61 -0.48
N ASN A 65 19.87 17.16 -0.22
CA ASN A 65 20.98 17.12 -1.17
C ASN A 65 21.61 15.73 -1.22
N GLU A 66 21.87 15.17 -0.03
CA GLU A 66 22.43 13.82 0.11
C GLU A 66 21.36 12.72 0.02
N GLN A 67 20.07 13.10 -0.04
CA GLN A 67 18.93 12.19 -0.03
C GLN A 67 18.97 11.21 1.14
N THR A 68 19.22 11.74 2.33
CA THR A 68 19.30 10.96 3.57
C THR A 68 18.27 11.42 4.60
N VAL A 69 17.82 10.46 5.41
CA VAL A 69 16.92 10.70 6.54
C VAL A 69 17.41 9.87 7.74
N TRP A 70 17.45 10.47 8.91
CA TRP A 70 17.84 9.78 10.14
C TRP A 70 17.16 10.40 11.36
N VAL A 71 17.19 9.67 12.47
CA VAL A 71 16.71 10.14 13.77
C VAL A 71 17.90 10.57 14.63
N MET A 72 17.86 11.79 15.17
CA MET A 72 18.87 12.31 16.09
C MET A 72 18.20 12.97 17.30
N ARG A 73 18.27 12.29 18.44
CA ARG A 73 17.87 12.88 19.73
C ARG A 73 18.90 13.94 20.12
N ASP A 74 18.45 15.19 20.29
CA ASP A 74 19.31 16.34 20.59
C ASP A 74 18.92 17.06 21.89
N GLY A 75 18.07 16.44 22.72
CA GLY A 75 17.57 17.02 23.97
C GLY A 75 16.53 18.12 23.78
N SER A 76 16.02 18.30 22.55
CA SER A 76 14.87 19.15 22.28
C SER A 76 13.57 18.55 22.85
N ASP A 77 12.60 19.43 23.04
CA ASP A 77 11.23 19.14 23.47
C ASP A 77 10.31 18.64 22.34
N GLU A 78 10.90 18.15 21.22
CA GLU A 78 10.15 17.66 20.06
C GLU A 78 9.24 16.48 20.42
N LEU A 79 9.69 15.60 21.30
CA LEU A 79 8.94 14.43 21.74
C LEU A 79 7.77 14.81 22.64
N GLU A 80 8.00 15.70 23.60
CA GLU A 80 7.00 16.24 24.50
C GLU A 80 5.88 16.91 23.69
N ARG A 81 6.24 17.78 22.73
CA ARG A 81 5.25 18.41 21.83
C ARG A 81 4.45 17.39 21.02
N PHE A 82 5.08 16.31 20.55
CA PHE A 82 4.37 15.26 19.83
C PHE A 82 3.33 14.61 20.72
N TYR A 83 3.71 14.19 21.94
CA TYR A 83 2.77 13.59 22.89
C TYR A 83 1.66 14.55 23.32
N GLU A 84 1.96 15.83 23.55
CA GLU A 84 0.94 16.85 23.89
C GLU A 84 -0.06 17.08 22.75
N SER A 85 0.41 16.99 21.50
CA SER A 85 -0.43 17.15 20.31
C SER A 85 -1.21 15.87 19.93
N TYR A 86 -0.77 14.72 20.42
CA TYR A 86 -1.33 13.43 20.05
C TYR A 86 -2.49 13.04 20.95
N SER A 87 -3.57 12.57 20.32
CA SER A 87 -4.70 11.92 20.96
C SER A 87 -5.00 10.62 20.21
N ASP A 88 -5.76 9.70 20.81
CA ASP A 88 -6.07 8.42 20.16
C ASP A 88 -6.73 8.57 18.78
N ASN A 89 -7.46 9.67 18.58
CA ASN A 89 -8.13 10.02 17.32
C ASN A 89 -7.38 11.09 16.51
N ALA A 90 -6.09 11.34 16.81
CA ALA A 90 -5.28 12.31 16.11
C ALA A 90 -5.26 12.02 14.60
N LYS A 91 -5.26 13.10 13.83
CA LYS A 91 -5.20 13.13 12.37
C LYS A 91 -4.06 14.06 12.01
N ILE A 92 -2.98 13.50 11.49
CA ILE A 92 -1.79 14.25 11.10
C ILE A 92 -1.73 14.26 9.58
N ALA A 93 -1.73 15.44 9.00
CA ALA A 93 -1.71 15.59 7.55
C ALA A 93 -0.36 15.17 6.95
N VAL A 94 -0.38 14.89 5.64
CA VAL A 94 0.82 14.93 4.80
C VAL A 94 0.71 16.18 3.94
N SER A 95 1.67 17.10 4.07
CA SER A 95 1.64 18.39 3.37
C SER A 95 1.89 18.25 1.87
N GLU A 96 1.64 19.33 1.12
CA GLU A 96 1.90 19.37 -0.33
C GLU A 96 3.39 19.17 -0.64
N ASP A 97 4.29 19.53 0.28
CA ASP A 97 5.74 19.35 0.13
C ASP A 97 6.19 17.89 0.22
N TYR A 98 5.40 17.03 0.87
CA TYR A 98 5.66 15.59 1.01
C TYR A 98 4.77 14.73 0.11
N ALA A 99 3.71 15.28 -0.47
CA ALA A 99 2.77 14.53 -1.30
C ALA A 99 2.10 15.42 -2.37
N ALA A 100 2.89 15.99 -3.28
CA ALA A 100 2.36 16.87 -4.32
C ALA A 100 1.30 16.16 -5.19
N GLY A 101 1.48 14.86 -5.43
CA GLY A 101 0.51 14.00 -6.11
C GLY A 101 -0.84 13.89 -5.39
N LEU A 102 -0.86 13.75 -4.06
CA LEU A 102 -2.09 13.72 -3.27
C LEU A 102 -2.87 15.04 -3.37
N HIS A 103 -2.19 16.17 -3.19
CA HIS A 103 -2.84 17.47 -3.21
C HIS A 103 -3.33 17.85 -4.61
N ALA A 104 -2.59 17.50 -5.67
CA ALA A 104 -3.05 17.63 -7.04
C ALA A 104 -4.29 16.76 -7.32
N PHE A 105 -4.27 15.50 -6.86
CA PHE A 105 -5.39 14.58 -6.99
C PHE A 105 -6.66 15.12 -6.33
N LEU A 106 -6.57 15.55 -5.06
CA LEU A 106 -7.70 16.13 -4.32
C LEU A 106 -8.29 17.36 -5.03
N LYS A 107 -7.43 18.25 -5.55
CA LYS A 107 -7.86 19.42 -6.35
C LYS A 107 -8.64 18.99 -7.59
N MET A 108 -8.19 17.95 -8.30
CA MET A 108 -8.81 17.46 -9.53
C MET A 108 -10.11 16.66 -9.33
N ILE A 109 -10.28 16.02 -8.17
CA ILE A 109 -11.49 15.26 -7.86
C ILE A 109 -12.55 16.06 -7.11
N LYS A 110 -12.31 17.34 -6.84
CA LYS A 110 -13.27 18.21 -6.14
C LYS A 110 -14.66 18.14 -6.78
N GLY A 111 -15.67 17.82 -5.97
CA GLY A 111 -17.07 17.69 -6.41
C GLY A 111 -17.39 16.39 -7.17
N ARG A 112 -16.43 15.48 -7.35
CA ARG A 112 -16.65 14.15 -7.93
C ARG A 112 -16.90 13.12 -6.82
N ARG A 113 -17.68 12.09 -7.15
CA ARG A 113 -17.96 10.91 -6.33
C ARG A 113 -17.50 9.66 -7.08
N PHE A 114 -16.96 8.70 -6.35
CA PHE A 114 -16.53 7.40 -6.86
C PHE A 114 -17.15 6.28 -6.03
N ASP A 115 -17.31 5.10 -6.64
CA ASP A 115 -17.80 3.91 -5.92
C ASP A 115 -16.79 3.44 -4.86
N ALA A 116 -15.49 3.57 -5.16
CA ALA A 116 -14.40 3.39 -4.23
C ALA A 116 -13.22 4.30 -4.60
N ILE A 117 -12.39 4.65 -3.62
CA ILE A 117 -11.18 5.45 -3.82
C ILE A 117 -10.06 4.88 -2.95
N LYS A 118 -8.81 4.96 -3.42
CA LYS A 118 -7.69 4.30 -2.75
C LYS A 118 -6.61 5.29 -2.33
N GLY A 119 -6.31 5.31 -1.03
CA GLY A 119 -5.10 5.86 -0.45
C GLY A 119 -4.13 4.76 -0.04
N HIS A 120 -3.01 5.14 0.54
CA HIS A 120 -1.99 4.20 0.98
C HIS A 120 -1.05 4.87 1.98
N ILE A 121 -0.35 4.06 2.77
CA ILE A 121 0.68 4.48 3.70
C ILE A 121 1.83 3.49 3.64
N THR A 122 3.04 3.92 3.95
CA THR A 122 4.12 2.96 4.26
C THR A 122 3.72 2.21 5.53
N GLY A 123 3.87 0.89 5.50
CA GLY A 123 3.56 0.08 6.65
C GLY A 123 4.58 0.26 7.79
N PRO A 124 4.15 0.04 9.04
CA PRO A 124 4.96 0.32 10.23
C PRO A 124 6.26 -0.49 10.29
N VAL A 125 6.29 -1.71 9.75
CA VAL A 125 7.48 -2.58 9.79
C VAL A 125 8.50 -2.09 8.77
N THR A 126 8.06 -1.85 7.53
CA THR A 126 8.91 -1.26 6.48
C THR A 126 9.42 0.12 6.90
N PHE A 127 8.56 0.96 7.48
CA PHE A 127 8.94 2.30 7.93
C PHE A 127 10.05 2.26 8.98
N THR A 128 9.87 1.46 10.03
CA THR A 128 10.81 1.41 11.17
C THR A 128 12.09 0.63 10.87
N LEU A 129 12.07 -0.33 9.93
CA LEU A 129 13.28 -0.99 9.42
C LEU A 129 13.99 -0.18 8.33
N GLY A 130 13.27 0.73 7.66
CA GLY A 130 13.84 1.65 6.66
C GLY A 130 14.49 2.90 7.25
N LEU A 131 14.16 3.25 8.50
CA LEU A 131 14.69 4.42 9.19
C LEU A 131 15.78 4.04 10.20
N LYS A 132 16.82 4.88 10.28
CA LYS A 132 17.98 4.67 11.17
C LYS A 132 18.18 5.87 12.09
N ASP A 133 18.73 5.62 13.27
CA ASP A 133 19.29 6.67 14.11
C ASP A 133 20.66 7.14 13.58
N HIS A 134 21.20 8.21 14.17
CA HIS A 134 22.51 8.76 13.83
C HIS A 134 23.69 7.78 14.07
N TYR A 135 23.47 6.67 14.78
CA TYR A 135 24.45 5.60 14.97
C TYR A 135 24.26 4.43 13.98
N GLY A 136 23.30 4.55 13.06
CA GLY A 136 22.98 3.53 12.06
C GLY A 136 22.10 2.38 12.57
N ARG A 137 21.58 2.46 13.80
CA ARG A 137 20.66 1.46 14.37
C ARG A 137 19.27 1.64 13.79
N LEU A 138 18.61 0.56 13.43
CA LEU A 138 17.25 0.62 12.89
C LEU A 138 16.28 1.10 13.98
N VAL A 139 15.36 2.00 13.61
CA VAL A 139 14.31 2.50 14.49
C VAL A 139 13.44 1.37 15.05
N TYR A 140 13.27 0.28 14.31
CA TYR A 140 12.57 -0.91 14.77
C TYR A 140 13.07 -1.44 16.12
N PHE A 141 14.35 -1.30 16.45
CA PHE A 141 14.91 -1.84 17.70
C PHE A 141 14.85 -0.85 18.88
N ASP A 142 14.38 0.38 18.67
CA ASP A 142 14.09 1.36 19.73
C ASP A 142 12.57 1.37 19.97
N GLU A 143 12.13 0.84 21.11
CA GLU A 143 10.71 0.67 21.44
C GLU A 143 9.94 2.00 21.40
N GLU A 144 10.54 3.08 21.88
CA GLU A 144 9.90 4.39 21.93
C GLU A 144 9.76 4.98 20.52
N LEU A 145 10.83 4.94 19.72
CA LEU A 145 10.76 5.40 18.32
C LEU A 145 9.85 4.53 17.46
N ARG A 146 9.78 3.22 17.73
CA ARG A 146 8.86 2.29 17.06
C ARG A 146 7.40 2.62 17.38
N GLU A 147 7.08 2.90 18.64
CA GLU A 147 5.71 3.29 19.02
C GLU A 147 5.33 4.67 18.47
N ILE A 148 6.23 5.67 18.52
CA ILE A 148 6.02 6.98 17.89
C ILE A 148 5.74 6.84 16.38
N SER A 149 6.50 5.97 15.71
CA SER A 149 6.28 5.67 14.29
C SER A 149 4.88 5.07 14.05
N SER A 150 4.47 4.11 14.87
CA SER A 150 3.13 3.52 14.82
C SER A 150 2.03 4.58 15.03
N MET A 151 2.18 5.44 16.05
CA MET A 151 1.25 6.54 16.34
C MET A 151 1.11 7.48 15.13
N LEU A 152 2.23 7.93 14.55
CA LEU A 152 2.25 8.83 13.40
C LEU A 152 1.56 8.22 12.17
N LEU A 153 1.89 6.97 11.83
CA LEU A 153 1.33 6.28 10.67
C LEU A 153 -0.17 6.06 10.82
N ARG A 154 -0.64 5.67 12.01
CA ARG A 154 -2.09 5.55 12.31
C ARG A 154 -2.79 6.89 12.16
N ALA A 155 -2.23 7.98 12.68
CA ALA A 155 -2.81 9.32 12.52
C ALA A 155 -2.87 9.77 11.06
N LYS A 156 -1.85 9.45 10.24
CA LYS A 156 -1.85 9.74 8.80
C LYS A 156 -2.86 8.88 8.04
N ALA A 157 -3.04 7.62 8.42
CA ALA A 157 -4.06 6.75 7.84
C ALA A 157 -5.46 7.29 8.10
N ARG A 158 -5.77 7.66 9.35
CA ARG A 158 -7.06 8.29 9.72
C ARG A 158 -7.30 9.58 8.95
N TRP A 159 -6.28 10.43 8.84
CA TRP A 159 -6.37 11.67 8.05
C TRP A 159 -6.68 11.39 6.57
N GLN A 160 -6.00 10.42 5.95
CA GLN A 160 -6.29 10.04 4.56
C GLN A 160 -7.71 9.50 4.39
N VAL A 161 -8.21 8.69 5.33
CA VAL A 161 -9.60 8.22 5.30
C VAL A 161 -10.57 9.40 5.32
N ASP A 162 -10.36 10.34 6.24
CA ASP A 162 -11.20 11.53 6.40
C ASP A 162 -11.30 12.39 5.13
N ILE A 163 -10.16 12.71 4.52
CA ILE A 163 -10.15 13.57 3.32
C ILE A 163 -10.72 12.85 2.10
N LEU A 164 -10.49 11.53 1.98
CA LEU A 164 -10.99 10.74 0.85
C LEU A 164 -12.47 10.38 0.99
N LYS A 165 -13.00 10.31 2.22
CA LYS A 165 -14.44 10.12 2.50
C LYS A 165 -15.30 11.25 1.93
N GLN A 166 -14.70 12.41 1.69
CA GLN A 166 -15.37 13.48 0.97
C GLN A 166 -15.67 13.14 -0.50
N HIS A 167 -15.20 12.01 -1.03
CA HIS A 167 -15.33 11.59 -2.43
C HIS A 167 -15.85 10.16 -2.62
N SER A 168 -15.89 9.33 -1.57
CA SER A 168 -16.38 7.95 -1.64
C SER A 168 -16.72 7.45 -0.24
N GLU A 169 -17.79 6.66 -0.09
CA GLU A 169 -18.06 5.94 1.17
C GLU A 169 -17.07 4.78 1.38
N ASN A 170 -16.57 4.20 0.27
CA ASN A 170 -15.62 3.11 0.29
C ASN A 170 -14.21 3.68 0.07
N VAL A 171 -13.50 3.97 1.17
CA VAL A 171 -12.10 4.40 1.12
C VAL A 171 -11.22 3.22 1.47
N ILE A 172 -10.35 2.82 0.54
CA ILE A 172 -9.35 1.77 0.74
C ILE A 172 -8.03 2.43 1.13
N ILE A 173 -7.37 1.95 2.17
CA ILE A 173 -5.99 2.36 2.50
C ILE A 173 -5.11 1.12 2.43
N PHE A 174 -4.16 1.10 1.49
CA PHE A 174 -3.13 0.06 1.47
C PHE A 174 -2.02 0.38 2.47
N ILE A 175 -1.66 -0.61 3.27
CA ILE A 175 -0.47 -0.63 4.10
C ILE A 175 0.63 -1.28 3.24
N ASP A 176 1.58 -0.48 2.76
CA ASP A 176 2.62 -0.96 1.85
C ASP A 176 3.79 -1.53 2.66
N GLU A 177 3.96 -2.85 2.61
CA GLU A 177 4.90 -3.62 3.43
C GLU A 177 5.81 -4.53 2.60
N PRO A 178 6.65 -3.97 1.70
CA PRO A 178 7.59 -4.76 0.92
C PRO A 178 8.60 -5.55 1.78
N ILE A 179 8.90 -5.09 3.01
CA ILE A 179 9.89 -5.73 3.88
C ILE A 179 9.45 -7.10 4.40
N LEU A 180 8.13 -7.40 4.39
CA LEU A 180 7.62 -8.71 4.82
C LEU A 180 8.24 -9.87 4.02
N SER A 181 8.64 -9.60 2.77
CA SER A 181 9.34 -10.57 1.92
C SER A 181 10.75 -10.92 2.36
N ALA A 182 11.35 -10.11 3.22
CA ALA A 182 12.70 -10.30 3.74
C ALA A 182 12.73 -10.73 5.21
N ILE A 183 11.59 -10.76 5.91
CA ILE A 183 11.53 -11.22 7.30
C ILE A 183 11.95 -12.69 7.37
N GLY A 184 12.76 -13.03 8.38
CA GLY A 184 13.39 -14.34 8.52
C GLY A 184 14.70 -14.52 7.75
N SER A 185 15.12 -13.54 6.94
CA SER A 185 16.47 -13.50 6.39
C SER A 185 17.50 -13.11 7.46
N SER A 186 18.78 -13.38 7.19
CA SER A 186 19.89 -13.03 8.10
C SER A 186 19.93 -11.55 8.50
N SER A 187 19.45 -10.66 7.63
CA SER A 187 19.41 -9.21 7.88
C SER A 187 18.32 -8.79 8.87
N TYR A 188 17.32 -9.65 9.13
CA TYR A 188 16.14 -9.35 9.93
C TYR A 188 15.82 -10.43 10.97
N LEU A 189 16.81 -11.23 11.40
CA LEU A 189 16.61 -12.29 12.41
C LEU A 189 16.13 -11.77 13.77
N GLY A 190 16.39 -10.50 14.09
CA GLY A 190 15.92 -9.87 15.34
C GLY A 190 14.48 -9.34 15.27
N VAL A 191 13.80 -9.44 14.13
CA VAL A 191 12.43 -8.95 13.95
C VAL A 191 11.47 -9.99 14.53
N ASP A 192 10.82 -9.63 15.63
CA ASP A 192 9.81 -10.45 16.29
C ASP A 192 8.47 -10.48 15.51
N GLY A 193 7.94 -11.68 15.29
CA GLY A 193 6.70 -11.90 14.57
C GLY A 193 5.46 -11.42 15.33
N GLU A 194 5.46 -11.48 16.67
CA GLU A 194 4.34 -10.98 17.47
C GLU A 194 4.24 -9.45 17.39
N GLU A 195 5.38 -8.76 17.46
CA GLU A 195 5.42 -7.31 17.29
C GLU A 195 5.05 -6.87 15.86
N VAL A 196 5.50 -7.60 14.84
CA VAL A 196 5.06 -7.37 13.45
C VAL A 196 3.53 -7.49 13.33
N LEU A 197 2.94 -8.55 13.89
CA LEU A 197 1.49 -8.72 13.90
C LEU A 197 0.78 -7.58 14.64
N ARG A 198 1.30 -7.16 15.80
CA ARG A 198 0.75 -6.05 16.58
C ARG A 198 0.73 -4.75 15.78
N LEU A 199 1.85 -4.37 15.18
CA LEU A 199 1.97 -3.12 14.42
C LEU A 199 1.03 -3.08 13.21
N LEU A 200 0.94 -4.19 12.46
CA LEU A 200 0.02 -4.30 11.33
C LEU A 200 -1.44 -4.23 11.80
N LYS A 201 -1.77 -4.92 12.90
CA LYS A 201 -3.11 -4.92 13.47
C LYS A 201 -3.54 -3.54 13.97
N ASP A 202 -2.68 -2.85 14.72
CA ASP A 202 -2.96 -1.50 15.22
C ASP A 202 -3.22 -0.52 14.06
N THR A 203 -2.51 -0.70 12.95
CA THR A 203 -2.68 0.09 11.72
C THR A 203 -3.99 -0.25 11.00
N ALA A 204 -4.30 -1.54 10.84
CA ALA A 204 -5.54 -1.98 10.22
C ALA A 204 -6.79 -1.52 11.00
N VAL A 205 -6.74 -1.65 12.34
CA VAL A 205 -7.80 -1.16 13.25
C VAL A 205 -7.95 0.35 13.12
N ALA A 206 -6.86 1.13 13.09
CA ALA A 206 -6.96 2.58 12.94
C ALA A 206 -7.63 3.00 11.62
N ILE A 207 -7.40 2.27 10.53
CA ILE A 207 -8.08 2.49 9.25
C ILE A 207 -9.57 2.13 9.36
N GLU A 208 -9.90 0.98 9.94
CA GLU A 208 -11.27 0.50 10.09
C GLU A 208 -12.10 1.41 11.03
N ASP A 209 -11.52 1.88 12.13
CA ASP A 209 -12.18 2.81 13.08
C ASP A 209 -12.46 4.18 12.46
N ALA A 210 -11.59 4.63 11.54
CA ALA A 210 -11.89 5.81 10.71
C ALA A 210 -12.96 5.54 9.64
N GLY A 211 -13.40 4.28 9.52
CA GLY A 211 -14.35 3.74 8.55
C GLY A 211 -13.78 3.63 7.14
N GLY A 212 -12.48 3.37 7.02
CA GLY A 212 -11.83 2.92 5.80
C GLY A 212 -11.77 1.38 5.73
N ILE A 213 -11.26 0.87 4.61
CA ILE A 213 -11.06 -0.55 4.34
C ILE A 213 -9.55 -0.80 4.34
N PRO A 214 -8.99 -1.48 5.37
CA PRO A 214 -7.56 -1.75 5.41
C PRO A 214 -7.20 -2.80 4.35
N GLY A 215 -6.29 -2.46 3.45
CA GLY A 215 -5.62 -3.39 2.56
C GLY A 215 -4.14 -3.46 2.89
N ILE A 216 -3.46 -4.49 2.40
CA ILE A 216 -2.00 -4.59 2.51
C ILE A 216 -1.41 -4.97 1.16
N HIS A 217 -0.26 -4.40 0.86
CA HIS A 217 0.49 -4.69 -0.35
C HIS A 217 1.87 -5.22 -0.01
N CYS A 218 2.24 -6.36 -0.61
CA CYS A 218 3.59 -6.91 -0.56
C CYS A 218 3.96 -7.45 -1.97
N CYS A 219 5.04 -6.93 -2.56
CA CYS A 219 5.51 -7.31 -3.90
C CYS A 219 6.21 -8.69 -3.94
N GLY A 220 6.15 -9.48 -2.88
CA GLY A 220 6.89 -10.75 -2.78
C GLY A 220 6.20 -11.78 -1.91
N ARG A 221 7.01 -12.66 -1.30
CA ARG A 221 6.53 -13.63 -0.31
C ARG A 221 6.16 -12.92 0.99
N ALA A 222 5.28 -13.51 1.78
CA ALA A 222 5.00 -13.08 3.14
C ALA A 222 4.49 -14.27 3.94
N ASP A 223 4.52 -14.17 5.27
CA ASP A 223 3.69 -15.01 6.13
C ASP A 223 2.23 -14.55 5.99
N TRP A 224 1.54 -15.06 4.96
CA TRP A 224 0.16 -14.69 4.67
C TRP A 224 -0.81 -15.00 5.81
N PRO A 225 -0.68 -16.11 6.56
CA PRO A 225 -1.46 -16.31 7.79
C PRO A 225 -1.27 -15.20 8.82
N LEU A 226 -0.05 -14.73 9.06
CA LEU A 226 0.20 -13.58 9.94
C LEU A 226 -0.50 -12.32 9.40
N VAL A 227 -0.34 -12.05 8.10
CA VAL A 227 -0.97 -10.90 7.45
C VAL A 227 -2.49 -10.95 7.56
N ILE A 228 -3.12 -12.11 7.32
CA ILE A 228 -4.58 -12.28 7.48
C ILE A 228 -5.01 -12.01 8.93
N LYS A 229 -4.24 -12.49 9.91
CA LYS A 229 -4.52 -12.26 11.34
C LYS A 229 -4.40 -10.80 11.78
N SER A 230 -3.75 -9.93 10.99
CA SER A 230 -3.71 -8.49 11.28
C SER A 230 -5.06 -7.79 11.14
N GLY A 231 -6.04 -8.41 10.48
CA GLY A 231 -7.39 -7.84 10.31
C GLY A 231 -7.57 -7.02 9.03
N VAL A 232 -6.60 -7.01 8.14
CA VAL A 232 -6.75 -6.45 6.79
C VAL A 232 -7.91 -7.13 6.04
N ARG A 233 -8.54 -6.38 5.13
CA ARG A 233 -9.68 -6.83 4.31
C ARG A 233 -9.34 -7.03 2.84
N ILE A 234 -8.16 -6.58 2.41
CA ILE A 234 -7.66 -6.75 1.05
C ILE A 234 -6.21 -7.23 1.10
N LEU A 235 -5.92 -8.38 0.48
CA LEU A 235 -4.55 -8.86 0.27
C LEU A 235 -4.13 -8.52 -1.15
N ASN A 236 -3.11 -7.68 -1.30
CA ASN A 236 -2.48 -7.41 -2.57
C ASN A 236 -1.11 -8.08 -2.65
N PHE A 237 -1.00 -9.06 -3.53
CA PHE A 237 0.17 -9.90 -3.69
C PHE A 237 0.60 -9.94 -5.16
N ASP A 238 1.87 -10.25 -5.39
CA ASP A 238 2.38 -10.46 -6.74
C ASP A 238 1.96 -11.83 -7.28
N ALA A 239 0.88 -11.81 -8.06
CA ALA A 239 0.35 -12.97 -8.75
C ALA A 239 1.16 -13.33 -10.01
N PHE A 240 2.03 -12.45 -10.50
CA PHE A 240 2.85 -12.72 -11.68
C PHE A 240 4.07 -13.60 -11.34
N GLU A 241 4.79 -13.27 -10.27
CA GLU A 241 6.00 -14.01 -9.86
C GLU A 241 5.79 -14.94 -8.65
N TYR A 242 4.84 -14.61 -7.76
CA TYR A 242 4.76 -15.22 -6.43
C TYR A 242 3.41 -15.89 -6.11
N PHE A 243 2.53 -16.11 -7.09
CA PHE A 243 1.21 -16.74 -6.88
C PHE A 243 1.29 -18.06 -6.11
N ASP A 244 2.21 -18.96 -6.50
CA ASP A 244 2.30 -20.27 -5.87
C ASP A 244 2.68 -20.19 -4.38
N THR A 245 3.23 -19.06 -3.90
CA THR A 245 3.61 -18.86 -2.49
C THR A 245 2.43 -18.46 -1.60
N ILE A 246 1.42 -17.78 -2.15
CA ILE A 246 0.18 -17.50 -1.42
C ILE A 246 -0.77 -18.71 -1.52
N ALA A 247 -0.76 -19.40 -2.66
CA ALA A 247 -1.64 -20.55 -2.93
C ALA A 247 -1.38 -21.78 -2.05
N ILE A 248 -0.32 -21.82 -1.23
CA ILE A 248 -0.12 -22.88 -0.25
C ILE A 248 -1.08 -22.74 0.95
N TYR A 249 -1.56 -21.53 1.25
CA TYR A 249 -2.41 -21.20 2.40
C TYR A 249 -3.90 -21.29 2.05
N ASN A 250 -4.30 -22.41 1.46
CA ASN A 250 -5.63 -22.56 0.86
C ASN A 250 -6.78 -22.41 1.86
N GLU A 251 -6.65 -22.96 3.07
CA GLU A 251 -7.72 -22.84 4.08
C GLU A 251 -7.79 -21.42 4.65
N GLU A 252 -6.66 -20.78 4.92
CA GLU A 252 -6.63 -19.39 5.38
C GLU A 252 -7.22 -18.43 4.33
N LEU A 253 -6.91 -18.64 3.04
CA LEU A 253 -7.49 -17.86 1.94
C LEU A 253 -8.99 -18.10 1.79
N LYS A 254 -9.45 -19.34 1.96
CA LYS A 254 -10.86 -19.70 1.92
C LYS A 254 -11.63 -18.99 3.03
N ASP A 255 -11.14 -19.06 4.26
CA ASP A 255 -11.76 -18.41 5.42
C ASP A 255 -11.75 -16.89 5.26
N PHE A 256 -10.63 -16.32 4.79
CA PHE A 256 -10.50 -14.90 4.50
C PHE A 256 -11.54 -14.42 3.47
N LEU A 257 -11.69 -15.13 2.36
CA LEU A 257 -12.65 -14.81 1.31
C LEU A 257 -14.11 -14.99 1.76
N GLN A 258 -14.40 -16.04 2.55
CA GLN A 258 -15.73 -16.26 3.15
C GLN A 258 -16.08 -15.18 4.18
N GLY A 259 -15.07 -14.67 4.91
CA GLY A 259 -15.17 -13.48 5.77
C GLY A 259 -15.33 -12.16 5.00
N GLY A 260 -15.46 -12.21 3.67
CA GLY A 260 -15.68 -11.05 2.81
C GLY A 260 -14.41 -10.28 2.46
N GLY A 261 -13.23 -10.88 2.68
CA GLY A 261 -11.96 -10.34 2.21
C GLY A 261 -11.85 -10.34 0.68
N TYR A 262 -10.95 -9.52 0.15
CA TYR A 262 -10.67 -9.38 -1.27
C TYR A 262 -9.23 -9.73 -1.60
N LEU A 263 -9.02 -10.32 -2.78
CA LEU A 263 -7.70 -10.55 -3.35
C LEU A 263 -7.46 -9.53 -4.46
N ALA A 264 -6.45 -8.70 -4.29
CA ALA A 264 -5.93 -7.83 -5.32
C ALA A 264 -4.76 -8.53 -6.03
N TRP A 265 -5.01 -8.94 -7.27
CA TRP A 265 -4.13 -9.75 -8.07
C TRP A 265 -3.13 -8.86 -8.80
N GLY A 266 -1.93 -8.74 -8.24
CA GLY A 266 -0.79 -8.10 -8.87
C GLY A 266 -0.26 -8.93 -10.02
N ILE A 267 -0.94 -8.87 -11.18
CA ILE A 267 -0.71 -9.80 -12.29
C ILE A 267 0.05 -9.18 -13.46
N VAL A 268 0.01 -7.85 -13.60
CA VAL A 268 0.80 -7.15 -14.64
C VAL A 268 2.16 -6.78 -14.06
N PRO A 269 3.27 -7.35 -14.57
CA PRO A 269 4.58 -7.14 -13.99
C PRO A 269 5.02 -5.69 -14.12
N THR A 270 5.71 -5.19 -13.10
CA THR A 270 6.42 -3.90 -13.12
C THR A 270 7.94 -4.06 -13.06
N SER A 271 8.44 -5.30 -13.15
CA SER A 271 9.83 -5.64 -13.42
C SER A 271 10.16 -5.48 -14.92
N ASP A 272 11.40 -5.77 -15.33
CA ASP A 272 11.81 -5.74 -16.74
C ASP A 272 10.99 -6.67 -17.65
N ALA A 273 10.26 -7.65 -17.07
CA ALA A 273 9.33 -8.51 -17.77
C ALA A 273 8.25 -7.74 -18.54
N ILE A 274 7.90 -6.51 -18.12
CA ILE A 274 6.93 -5.67 -18.81
C ILE A 274 7.29 -5.41 -20.28
N ARG A 275 8.58 -5.44 -20.64
CA ARG A 275 9.03 -5.20 -22.01
C ARG A 275 8.59 -6.30 -22.98
N GLY A 276 8.59 -7.55 -22.52
CA GLY A 276 8.30 -8.72 -23.34
C GLY A 276 6.91 -9.33 -23.16
N VAL A 277 6.18 -8.97 -22.11
CA VAL A 277 4.86 -9.56 -21.85
C VAL A 277 3.78 -8.98 -22.77
N ASP A 278 2.88 -9.84 -23.24
CA ASP A 278 1.65 -9.52 -23.97
C ASP A 278 0.40 -9.87 -23.14
N ASP A 279 -0.76 -9.37 -23.59
CA ASP A 279 -2.06 -9.55 -22.94
C ASP A 279 -2.53 -11.00 -22.93
N GLY A 280 -2.38 -11.74 -24.03
CA GLY A 280 -2.77 -13.13 -24.14
C GLY A 280 -2.09 -14.01 -23.07
N ARG A 281 -0.78 -13.83 -22.86
CA ARG A 281 -0.04 -14.52 -21.80
C ARG A 281 -0.59 -14.19 -20.40
N LEU A 282 -0.88 -12.92 -20.13
CA LEU A 282 -1.39 -12.50 -18.82
C LEU A 282 -2.79 -13.04 -18.54
N ILE A 283 -3.66 -13.04 -19.56
CA ILE A 283 -5.02 -13.59 -19.46
C ILE A 283 -4.96 -15.09 -19.16
N SER A 284 -4.12 -15.84 -19.88
CA SER A 284 -3.94 -17.28 -19.61
C SER A 284 -3.43 -17.51 -18.19
N LEU A 285 -2.40 -16.77 -17.78
CA LEU A 285 -1.80 -16.89 -16.46
C LEU A 285 -2.83 -16.62 -15.35
N MET A 286 -3.61 -15.54 -15.47
CA MET A 286 -4.63 -15.20 -14.49
C MET A 286 -5.74 -16.26 -14.42
N ARG A 287 -6.19 -16.80 -15.57
CA ARG A 287 -7.17 -17.90 -15.59
C ARG A 287 -6.64 -19.13 -14.89
N ASP A 288 -5.42 -19.54 -15.22
CA ASP A 288 -4.78 -20.71 -14.61
C ASP A 288 -4.66 -20.55 -13.08
N HIS A 289 -4.29 -19.36 -12.60
CA HIS A 289 -4.18 -19.09 -11.18
C HIS A 289 -5.54 -19.04 -10.47
N VAL A 290 -6.55 -18.41 -11.08
CA VAL A 290 -7.93 -18.43 -10.56
C VAL A 290 -8.43 -19.87 -10.49
N ASP A 291 -8.20 -20.68 -11.53
CA ASP A 291 -8.63 -22.09 -11.58
C ASP A 291 -7.90 -22.93 -10.52
N LYS A 292 -6.61 -22.69 -10.27
CA LYS A 292 -5.87 -23.32 -9.17
C LYS A 292 -6.53 -23.01 -7.82
N LEU A 293 -6.86 -21.75 -7.54
CA LEU A 293 -7.51 -21.36 -6.28
C LEU A 293 -8.93 -21.95 -6.18
N CYS A 294 -9.65 -22.01 -7.31
CA CYS A 294 -11.00 -22.59 -7.39
C CYS A 294 -11.06 -24.11 -7.06
N ARG A 295 -9.92 -24.81 -7.05
CA ARG A 295 -9.86 -26.21 -6.61
C ARG A 295 -10.06 -26.36 -5.10
N HIS A 296 -9.82 -25.29 -4.35
CA HIS A 296 -9.89 -25.28 -2.88
C HIS A 296 -10.98 -24.33 -2.35
N VAL A 297 -11.35 -23.29 -3.12
CA VAL A 297 -12.35 -22.29 -2.76
C VAL A 297 -13.48 -22.27 -3.80
N PRO A 298 -14.76 -22.15 -3.43
CA PRO A 298 -15.85 -22.05 -4.41
C PRO A 298 -15.61 -20.93 -5.43
N SER A 299 -15.80 -21.24 -6.72
CA SER A 299 -15.50 -20.31 -7.83
C SER A 299 -16.24 -18.98 -7.71
N GLU A 300 -17.51 -18.99 -7.31
CA GLU A 300 -18.29 -17.77 -7.08
C GLU A 300 -17.66 -16.89 -5.99
N THR A 301 -17.17 -17.49 -4.90
CA THR A 301 -16.48 -16.79 -3.81
C THR A 301 -15.18 -16.15 -4.30
N VAL A 302 -14.36 -16.89 -5.06
CA VAL A 302 -13.11 -16.33 -5.61
C VAL A 302 -13.42 -15.19 -6.57
N ARG A 303 -14.23 -15.43 -7.60
CA ARG A 303 -14.47 -14.47 -8.69
C ARG A 303 -15.16 -13.19 -8.21
N SER A 304 -16.03 -13.28 -7.20
CA SER A 304 -16.71 -12.11 -6.64
C SER A 304 -15.82 -11.21 -5.77
N ARG A 305 -14.58 -11.63 -5.50
CA ARG A 305 -13.63 -10.96 -4.58
C ARG A 305 -12.31 -10.59 -5.25
N ILE A 306 -12.27 -10.51 -6.58
CA ILE A 306 -11.09 -10.14 -7.36
C ILE A 306 -11.02 -8.62 -7.55
N ILE A 307 -9.83 -8.07 -7.32
CA ILE A 307 -9.38 -6.75 -7.77
C ILE A 307 -8.16 -6.97 -8.68
N ILE A 308 -8.03 -6.24 -9.78
CA ILE A 308 -6.89 -6.36 -10.70
C ILE A 308 -5.93 -5.20 -10.46
N THR A 309 -4.65 -5.53 -10.25
CA THR A 309 -3.59 -4.54 -10.00
C THR A 309 -2.32 -4.88 -10.77
N PRO A 310 -1.40 -3.92 -10.98
CA PRO A 310 -0.02 -4.25 -11.30
C PRO A 310 0.64 -4.97 -10.11
N SER A 311 1.75 -5.69 -10.35
CA SER A 311 2.49 -6.44 -9.33
C SER A 311 3.09 -5.56 -8.23
N CYS A 312 3.49 -4.33 -8.57
CA CYS A 312 4.08 -3.35 -7.66
C CYS A 312 3.82 -1.93 -8.25
N GLY A 313 4.33 -0.86 -7.63
CA GLY A 313 4.31 0.49 -8.22
C GLY A 313 5.17 0.61 -9.49
N THR A 314 4.99 1.68 -10.27
CA THR A 314 5.78 1.94 -11.49
C THR A 314 6.72 3.14 -11.36
N GLY A 315 6.94 3.65 -10.14
CA GLY A 315 7.81 4.81 -9.89
C GLY A 315 9.24 4.70 -10.43
N SER A 316 9.76 3.48 -10.60
CA SER A 316 11.10 3.21 -11.15
C SER A 316 11.11 2.86 -12.65
N ARG A 317 9.96 2.94 -13.32
CA ARG A 317 9.79 2.61 -14.75
C ARG A 317 9.78 3.88 -15.60
N SER A 318 9.82 3.73 -16.92
CA SER A 318 9.55 4.87 -17.81
C SER A 318 8.05 5.22 -17.86
N ILE A 319 7.72 6.40 -18.40
CA ILE A 319 6.33 6.81 -18.64
C ILE A 319 5.68 5.86 -19.66
N GLU A 320 6.38 5.48 -20.72
CA GLU A 320 5.90 4.53 -21.73
C GLU A 320 5.64 3.15 -21.13
N GLU A 321 6.54 2.65 -20.28
CA GLU A 321 6.36 1.38 -19.56
C GLU A 321 5.15 1.46 -18.62
N THR A 322 4.96 2.58 -17.91
CA THR A 322 3.78 2.80 -17.05
C THR A 322 2.48 2.79 -17.85
N ILE A 323 2.45 3.47 -19.00
CA ILE A 323 1.28 3.45 -19.88
C ILE A 323 1.00 2.03 -20.38
N LYS A 324 2.04 1.26 -20.74
CA LYS A 324 1.89 -0.14 -21.15
C LYS A 324 1.28 -0.99 -20.03
N VAL A 325 1.76 -0.85 -18.79
CA VAL A 325 1.20 -1.55 -17.62
C VAL A 325 -0.29 -1.25 -17.50
N PHE A 326 -0.67 0.02 -17.56
CA PHE A 326 -2.06 0.46 -17.37
C PHE A 326 -2.97 -0.04 -18.49
N GLN A 327 -2.50 -0.03 -19.74
CA GLN A 327 -3.22 -0.61 -20.86
C GLN A 327 -3.45 -2.12 -20.69
N LEU A 328 -2.45 -2.87 -20.23
CA LEU A 328 -2.58 -4.30 -19.98
C LEU A 328 -3.56 -4.62 -18.85
N ILE A 329 -3.61 -3.79 -17.79
CA ILE A 329 -4.62 -3.90 -16.73
C ILE A 329 -6.03 -3.78 -17.31
N MET A 330 -6.27 -2.82 -18.20
CA MET A 330 -7.58 -2.62 -18.81
C MET A 330 -7.97 -3.77 -19.75
N ARG A 331 -7.04 -4.28 -20.55
CA ARG A 331 -7.29 -5.46 -21.39
C ARG A 331 -7.59 -6.71 -20.56
N LEU A 332 -6.88 -6.90 -19.45
CA LEU A 332 -7.14 -8.00 -18.52
C LEU A 332 -8.54 -7.90 -17.91
N LYS A 333 -8.94 -6.70 -17.46
CA LYS A 333 -10.29 -6.46 -16.96
C LYS A 333 -11.32 -6.88 -18.01
N GLU A 334 -11.24 -6.35 -19.22
CA GLU A 334 -12.18 -6.65 -20.32
C GLU A 334 -12.27 -8.15 -20.64
N ALA A 335 -11.15 -8.88 -20.57
CA ALA A 335 -11.09 -10.30 -20.89
C ALA A 335 -11.56 -11.23 -19.75
N MET A 336 -11.65 -10.72 -18.51
CA MET A 336 -11.92 -11.50 -17.30
C MET A 336 -13.28 -11.19 -16.66
N SER A 337 -13.81 -9.97 -16.87
CA SER A 337 -15.05 -9.47 -16.29
C SER A 337 -16.32 -10.01 -16.91
#